data_AF-A0AAD9WMH9-F1
#
_entry.id   AF-A0AAD9WMH9-F1
#
_cell.length_a   1.000
_cell.length_b   1.000
_cell.length_c   1.000
_cell.angle_alpha   90.00
_cell.angle_beta   90.00
_cell.angle_gamma   90.00
#
_symmetry.space_group_name_H-M   'P 1'
#
loop_
_entity.id
_entity.type
_entity.pdbx_description
1 polymer ?
#
loop_
_entity_poly.entity_id
_entity_poly.type
_entity_poly.pdbx_seq_one_letter_code
_entity_poly.pdbx_strand_id
1 'polypeptide(L)'
;MVDDLRKEGSLKNCMAICDVSGSMFGTPMEVSVALGMLISELSEDPWKGKLITFSEKPQLQNVQGDNLMSKTRFVTKMNRDMNTDFQKVFDRILEVAVEGNLKPEQMIKRLFVFSDMEFDQASLNPWESDYQAIVRKYTEKGYGSVVPQIVFWNLGDSRATPVMGKQQGVAL
;
A
#
# COMPACT_ATOMS: atom_id res chain seq x y z
N MET A 1 -4.28 -17.97 -12.53
CA MET A 1 -3.42 -17.31 -11.51
C MET A 1 -4.18 -16.25 -10.71
N VAL A 2 -4.58 -15.11 -11.30
CA VAL A 2 -5.32 -14.07 -10.55
C VAL A 2 -6.66 -14.61 -10.05
N ASP A 3 -7.43 -15.31 -10.88
CA ASP A 3 -8.70 -15.92 -10.47
C ASP A 3 -8.54 -16.99 -9.39
N ASP A 4 -7.40 -17.66 -9.33
CA ASP A 4 -7.11 -18.69 -8.34
C ASP A 4 -6.76 -18.05 -6.98
N LEU A 5 -5.89 -17.03 -6.99
CA LEU A 5 -5.58 -16.23 -5.79
C LEU A 5 -6.82 -15.51 -5.23
N ARG A 6 -7.73 -15.10 -6.11
CA ARG A 6 -8.99 -14.47 -5.71
C ARG A 6 -9.92 -15.42 -4.96
N LYS A 7 -9.89 -16.71 -5.30
CA LYS A 7 -10.65 -17.77 -4.62
C LYS A 7 -10.07 -18.10 -3.24
N GLU A 8 -8.76 -17.98 -3.05
CA GLU A 8 -8.12 -18.17 -1.74
C GLU A 8 -8.45 -17.06 -0.73
N GLY A 9 -8.84 -15.87 -1.21
CA GLY A 9 -9.43 -14.81 -0.41
C GLY A 9 -8.47 -14.07 0.54
N SER A 10 -7.21 -14.51 0.65
CA SER A 10 -6.19 -13.96 1.56
C SER A 10 -5.78 -12.51 1.25
N LEU A 11 -5.99 -12.06 0.00
CA LEU A 11 -5.63 -10.72 -0.52
C LEU A 11 -6.84 -9.80 -0.73
N LYS A 12 -8.02 -10.17 -0.21
CA LYS A 12 -9.20 -9.30 -0.26
C LYS A 12 -8.99 -8.02 0.54
N ASN A 13 -9.45 -6.89 -0.01
CA ASN A 13 -9.32 -5.55 0.58
C ASN A 13 -7.89 -5.24 1.02
N CYS A 14 -6.94 -5.50 0.13
CA CYS A 14 -5.54 -5.12 0.31
C CYS A 14 -5.19 -3.93 -0.57
N MET A 15 -4.21 -3.15 -0.18
CA MET A 15 -3.74 -2.02 -0.98
C MET A 15 -2.23 -2.04 -1.06
N ALA A 16 -1.69 -1.62 -2.19
CA ALA A 16 -0.26 -1.52 -2.40
C ALA A 16 0.18 -0.05 -2.41
N ILE A 17 1.30 0.23 -1.74
CA ILE A 17 2.14 1.40 -1.94
C ILE A 17 3.34 0.93 -2.77
N CYS A 18 3.50 1.50 -3.96
CA CYS A 18 4.57 1.12 -4.88
C CYS A 18 5.65 2.19 -4.88
N ASP A 19 6.84 1.83 -4.40
CA ASP A 19 8.04 2.63 -4.65
C ASP A 19 8.49 2.41 -6.09
N VAL A 20 8.52 3.51 -6.83
CA VAL A 20 9.01 3.57 -8.21
C VAL A 20 10.13 4.60 -8.33
N SER A 21 10.81 4.95 -7.23
CA SER A 21 11.91 5.91 -7.14
C SER A 21 13.12 5.53 -8.01
N GLY A 22 14.11 6.42 -8.08
CA GLY A 22 15.31 6.18 -8.89
C GLY A 22 16.16 5.00 -8.41
N SER A 23 16.19 4.75 -7.10
CA SER A 23 16.97 3.65 -6.50
C SER A 23 16.38 2.27 -6.85
N MET A 24 15.06 2.22 -7.04
CA MET A 24 14.34 1.03 -7.47
C MET A 24 14.66 0.59 -8.91
N PHE A 25 15.41 1.37 -9.72
CA PHE A 25 15.59 1.10 -11.14
C PHE A 25 16.13 -0.33 -11.43
N GLY A 26 15.50 -1.00 -12.40
CA GLY A 26 15.76 -2.40 -12.74
C GLY A 26 14.77 -3.35 -12.06
N THR A 27 15.27 -4.51 -11.63
CA THR A 27 14.44 -5.58 -11.05
C THR A 27 13.58 -5.14 -9.86
N PRO A 28 14.05 -4.33 -8.90
CA PRO A 28 13.22 -3.91 -7.76
C PRO A 28 11.95 -3.16 -8.20
N MET A 29 12.05 -2.22 -9.15
CA MET A 29 10.91 -1.49 -9.70
C MET A 29 9.97 -2.41 -10.47
N GLU A 30 10.51 -3.33 -11.27
CA GLU A 30 9.69 -4.30 -12.01
C GLU A 30 8.86 -5.17 -11.05
N VAL A 31 9.47 -5.64 -9.95
CA VAL A 31 8.80 -6.41 -8.91
C VAL A 31 7.77 -5.57 -8.16
N SER A 32 8.12 -4.36 -7.73
CA SER A 32 7.22 -3.40 -7.06
C SER A 32 5.95 -3.15 -7.88
N VAL A 33 6.11 -2.84 -9.18
CA VAL A 33 4.99 -2.58 -10.08
C VAL A 33 4.16 -3.85 -10.33
N ALA A 34 4.80 -5.01 -10.54
CA ALA A 34 4.10 -6.26 -10.76
C ALA A 34 3.24 -6.68 -9.56
N LEU A 35 3.79 -6.63 -8.35
CA LEU A 35 3.08 -6.98 -7.11
C LEU A 35 1.99 -5.94 -6.79
N GLY A 36 2.28 -4.65 -7.01
CA GLY A 36 1.31 -3.57 -6.84
C GLY A 36 0.07 -3.72 -7.73
N MET A 37 0.30 -4.02 -9.02
CA MET A 37 -0.80 -4.31 -9.95
C MET A 37 -1.57 -5.56 -9.56
N LEU A 38 -0.89 -6.63 -9.12
CA LEU A 38 -1.54 -7.86 -8.68
C LEU A 38 -2.48 -7.61 -7.50
N ILE A 39 -2.03 -6.89 -6.47
CA ILE A 39 -2.87 -6.55 -5.31
C ILE A 39 -4.04 -5.68 -5.72
N SER A 40 -3.80 -4.69 -6.57
CA SER A 40 -4.83 -3.78 -7.09
C SER A 40 -5.96 -4.53 -7.82
N GLU A 41 -5.63 -5.55 -8.62
CA GLU A 41 -6.62 -6.36 -9.35
C GLU A 41 -7.34 -7.40 -8.48
N LEU A 42 -6.66 -7.94 -7.47
CA LEU A 42 -7.23 -8.93 -6.54
C LEU A 42 -8.21 -8.32 -5.54
N SER A 43 -8.02 -7.05 -5.21
CA SER A 43 -8.90 -6.31 -4.32
C SER A 43 -10.33 -6.18 -4.85
N GLU A 44 -11.24 -5.89 -3.92
CA GLU A 44 -12.67 -5.71 -4.19
C GLU A 44 -13.01 -4.22 -4.20
N ASP A 45 -14.18 -3.89 -4.74
CA ASP A 45 -14.66 -2.50 -4.72
C ASP A 45 -14.86 -2.03 -3.26
N PRO A 46 -14.50 -0.77 -2.94
CA PRO A 46 -14.11 0.30 -3.85
C PRO A 46 -12.60 0.37 -4.18
N TRP A 47 -11.78 -0.55 -3.67
CA TRP A 47 -10.32 -0.50 -3.76
C TRP A 47 -9.75 -1.08 -5.04
N LYS A 48 -10.53 -1.93 -5.71
CA LYS A 48 -10.14 -2.57 -6.96
C LYS A 48 -9.61 -1.55 -7.98
N GLY A 49 -8.50 -1.91 -8.62
CA GLY A 49 -7.84 -1.11 -9.64
C GLY A 49 -7.04 0.06 -9.08
N LYS A 50 -6.92 0.20 -7.75
CA LYS A 50 -6.24 1.35 -7.12
C LYS A 50 -4.96 0.96 -6.42
N LEU A 51 -4.02 1.90 -6.40
CA LEU A 51 -2.79 1.83 -5.63
C LEU A 51 -2.40 3.21 -5.12
N ILE A 52 -1.49 3.26 -4.14
CA ILE A 52 -1.00 4.52 -3.57
C ILE A 52 0.44 4.76 -4.00
N THR A 53 0.77 6.02 -4.30
CA THR A 53 2.12 6.44 -4.65
C THR A 53 3.02 6.52 -3.41
N PHE A 54 4.25 6.03 -3.51
CA PHE A 54 5.30 6.25 -2.50
C PHE A 54 5.82 7.70 -2.58
N SER A 55 5.30 8.58 -1.72
CA SER A 55 5.52 10.03 -1.79
C SER A 55 5.17 10.72 -0.46
N GLU A 56 5.74 11.90 -0.21
CA GLU A 56 5.37 12.81 0.89
C GLU A 56 3.91 13.33 0.76
N LYS A 57 3.38 13.27 -0.45
CA LYS A 57 2.01 13.65 -0.81
C LYS A 57 1.33 12.47 -1.50
N PRO A 58 1.05 11.38 -0.76
CA PRO A 58 0.53 10.15 -1.35
C PRO A 58 -0.81 10.41 -2.04
N GLN A 59 -0.95 9.84 -3.24
CA GLN A 59 -2.16 9.91 -4.06
C GLN A 59 -2.71 8.51 -4.29
N LEU A 60 -4.02 8.35 -4.13
CA LEU A 60 -4.72 7.15 -4.55
C LEU A 60 -4.96 7.22 -6.06
N GLN A 61 -4.28 6.35 -6.80
CA GLN A 61 -4.29 6.33 -8.25
C GLN A 61 -5.12 5.15 -8.75
N ASN A 62 -6.05 5.42 -9.67
CA ASN A 62 -6.74 4.36 -10.41
C ASN A 62 -5.88 3.97 -11.62
N VAL A 63 -5.42 2.73 -11.67
CA VAL A 63 -4.50 2.25 -12.71
C VAL A 63 -5.18 2.32 -14.07
N GLN A 64 -4.63 3.14 -14.97
CA GLN A 64 -5.15 3.32 -16.33
C GLN A 64 -4.38 2.48 -17.35
N GLY A 65 -5.09 1.99 -18.37
CA GLY A 65 -4.50 1.28 -19.51
C GLY A 65 -5.29 0.05 -19.95
N ASP A 66 -5.28 -0.23 -21.24
CA ASP A 66 -6.06 -1.31 -21.87
C ASP A 66 -5.35 -2.67 -21.80
N ASN A 67 -4.03 -2.67 -21.62
CA ASN A 67 -3.20 -3.87 -21.55
C ASN A 67 -2.13 -3.76 -20.47
N LEU A 68 -1.53 -4.89 -20.10
CA LEU A 68 -0.52 -4.97 -19.04
C LEU A 68 0.62 -3.97 -19.26
N MET A 69 1.13 -3.84 -20.48
CA MET A 69 2.23 -2.92 -20.80
C MET A 69 1.84 -1.45 -20.53
N SER A 70 0.64 -1.05 -20.93
CA SER A 70 0.13 0.32 -20.69
C SER A 70 -0.12 0.58 -19.21
N LYS A 71 -0.65 -0.40 -18.46
CA LYS A 71 -0.84 -0.33 -17.01
C LYS A 71 0.49 -0.21 -16.27
N THR A 72 1.47 -1.06 -16.59
CA THR A 72 2.83 -0.99 -16.04
C THR A 72 3.45 0.39 -16.29
N ARG A 73 3.31 0.91 -17.52
CA ARG A 73 3.81 2.24 -17.88
C ARG A 73 3.11 3.36 -17.12
N PHE A 74 1.83 3.20 -16.80
CA PHE A 74 1.11 4.15 -15.97
C PHE A 74 1.70 4.16 -14.55
N VAL A 75 1.92 2.99 -13.95
CA VAL A 75 2.50 2.89 -12.59
C VAL A 75 3.92 3.44 -12.52
N THR A 76 4.79 3.11 -13.47
CA THR A 76 6.19 3.60 -13.46
C THR A 76 6.34 5.10 -13.66
N LYS A 77 5.29 5.77 -14.17
CA LYS A 77 5.26 7.23 -14.39
C LYS A 77 4.57 8.00 -13.26
N MET A 78 4.08 7.32 -12.23
CA MET A 78 3.46 8.02 -11.11
C MET A 78 4.46 8.90 -10.37
N ASN A 79 3.94 9.94 -9.71
CA ASN A 79 4.73 10.79 -8.84
C ASN A 79 5.41 9.95 -7.75
N ARG A 80 6.65 10.28 -7.45
CA ARG A 80 7.54 9.56 -6.55
C ARG A 80 8.41 10.55 -5.78
N ASP A 81 8.60 10.32 -4.49
CA ASP A 81 9.58 11.04 -3.67
C ASP A 81 10.58 10.05 -3.04
N MET A 82 11.44 10.53 -2.15
CA MET A 82 12.45 9.71 -1.46
C MET A 82 11.93 9.04 -0.18
N ASN A 83 10.69 9.32 0.23
CA ASN A 83 10.08 8.81 1.45
C ASN A 83 8.55 8.79 1.30
N THR A 84 7.84 8.27 2.31
CA THR A 84 6.38 8.26 2.37
C THR A 84 5.87 8.80 3.70
N ASP A 85 4.78 9.58 3.62
CA ASP A 85 4.01 10.00 4.79
C ASP A 85 2.88 8.99 5.07
N PHE A 86 3.14 8.04 5.98
CA PHE A 86 2.15 7.00 6.30
C PHE A 86 0.87 7.57 6.91
N GLN A 87 0.93 8.62 7.73
CA GLN A 87 -0.29 9.24 8.26
C GLN A 87 -1.20 9.73 7.12
N LYS A 88 -0.63 10.38 6.10
CA LYS A 88 -1.41 10.82 4.93
C LYS A 88 -1.92 9.66 4.09
N VAL A 89 -1.19 8.55 3.96
CA VAL A 89 -1.70 7.35 3.29
C VAL A 89 -2.98 6.86 3.97
N PHE A 90 -2.94 6.73 5.30
CA PHE A 90 -4.09 6.29 6.07
C PHE A 90 -5.24 7.31 6.04
N ASP A 91 -4.94 8.61 5.95
CA ASP A 91 -5.94 9.66 5.72
C ASP A 91 -6.66 9.46 4.38
N ARG A 92 -5.96 9.14 3.29
CA ARG A 92 -6.59 8.86 1.98
C ARG A 92 -7.52 7.65 2.02
N ILE A 93 -7.14 6.61 2.75
CA ILE A 93 -7.99 5.43 2.93
C ILE A 93 -9.24 5.80 3.73
N LEU A 94 -9.08 6.59 4.81
CA LEU A 94 -10.21 7.06 5.61
C LEU A 94 -11.14 8.00 4.84
N GLU A 95 -10.61 8.87 3.99
CA GLU A 95 -11.41 9.74 3.11
C GLU A 95 -12.38 8.90 2.26
N VAL A 96 -11.86 7.90 1.54
CA VAL A 96 -12.69 6.98 0.74
C VAL A 96 -13.68 6.22 1.61
N ALA A 97 -13.27 5.78 2.80
CA ALA A 97 -14.13 5.04 3.71
C ALA A 97 -15.31 5.86 4.22
N VAL A 98 -15.06 7.10 4.60
CA VAL A 98 -16.07 8.03 5.14
C VAL A 98 -16.99 8.49 4.02
N GLU A 99 -16.45 8.92 2.88
CA GLU A 99 -17.25 9.36 1.72
C GLU A 99 -18.13 8.23 1.18
N GLY A 100 -17.60 7.00 1.15
CA GLY A 100 -18.30 5.81 0.69
C GLY A 100 -19.23 5.17 1.72
N ASN A 101 -19.27 5.67 2.98
CA ASN A 101 -19.95 5.02 4.11
C ASN A 101 -19.65 3.52 4.20
N LEU A 102 -18.37 3.16 4.10
CA LEU A 102 -17.96 1.77 4.03
C LEU A 102 -18.25 1.03 5.34
N LYS A 103 -18.59 -0.25 5.22
CA LYS A 103 -18.68 -1.12 6.39
C LYS A 103 -17.27 -1.56 6.82
N PRO A 104 -17.05 -1.91 8.10
CA PRO A 104 -15.77 -2.40 8.57
C PRO A 104 -15.19 -3.56 7.75
N GLU A 105 -16.04 -4.43 7.19
CA GLU A 105 -15.61 -5.57 6.37
C GLU A 105 -15.03 -5.15 5.01
N GLN A 106 -15.45 -3.97 4.52
CA GLN A 106 -14.98 -3.38 3.27
C GLN A 106 -13.69 -2.57 3.46
N MET A 107 -13.26 -2.30 4.69
CA MET A 107 -12.03 -1.55 4.94
C MET A 107 -10.79 -2.33 4.47
N ILE A 108 -9.75 -1.58 4.13
CA ILE A 108 -8.44 -2.17 3.84
C ILE A 108 -7.95 -2.90 5.09
N LYS A 109 -7.58 -4.18 4.91
CA LYS A 109 -7.07 -5.03 6.00
C LYS A 109 -5.55 -4.98 6.08
N ARG A 110 -4.89 -4.95 4.93
CA ARG A 110 -3.43 -4.90 4.81
C ARG A 110 -2.99 -3.92 3.76
N LEU A 111 -1.96 -3.16 4.10
CA LEU A 111 -1.26 -2.22 3.25
C LEU A 111 0.14 -2.79 2.97
N PHE A 112 0.39 -3.19 1.73
CA PHE A 112 1.68 -3.71 1.30
C PHE A 112 2.55 -2.55 0.83
N VAL A 113 3.77 -2.45 1.35
CA VAL A 113 4.74 -1.44 0.93
C VAL A 113 5.89 -2.14 0.24
N PHE A 114 6.12 -1.81 -1.03
CA PHE A 114 7.21 -2.35 -1.83
C PHE A 114 8.25 -1.27 -2.05
N SER A 115 9.40 -1.35 -1.38
CA SER A 115 10.49 -0.36 -1.47
C SER A 115 11.83 -1.04 -1.27
N ASP A 116 12.92 -0.44 -1.73
CA ASP A 116 14.29 -0.90 -1.50
C ASP A 116 14.91 -0.34 -0.21
N MET A 117 14.13 0.42 0.57
CA MET A 117 14.56 1.01 1.83
C MET A 117 14.18 0.14 3.04
N GLU A 118 14.86 0.36 4.16
CA GLU A 118 14.37 -0.13 5.45
C GLU A 118 13.13 0.66 5.90
N PHE A 119 12.22 0.01 6.63
CA PHE A 119 10.93 0.61 7.04
C PHE A 119 11.10 1.95 7.76
N ASP A 120 12.04 2.01 8.71
CA ASP A 120 12.31 3.23 9.50
C ASP A 120 12.90 4.37 8.64
N GLN A 121 13.51 4.05 7.49
CA GLN A 121 14.03 5.05 6.54
C GLN A 121 12.95 5.54 5.57
N ALA A 122 12.00 4.67 5.23
CA ALA A 122 10.88 5.00 4.36
C ALA A 122 9.88 5.96 5.01
N SER A 123 9.76 5.92 6.35
CA SER A 123 8.85 6.76 7.13
C SER A 123 9.43 8.16 7.40
N LEU A 124 8.62 9.20 7.25
CA LEU A 124 8.98 10.58 7.63
C LEU A 124 9.09 10.79 9.15
N ASN A 125 8.33 10.01 9.93
CA ASN A 125 8.26 10.15 11.38
C ASN A 125 8.59 8.81 12.07
N PRO A 126 8.95 8.83 13.36
CA PRO A 126 9.02 7.62 14.17
C PRO A 126 7.69 6.86 14.12
N TRP A 127 7.74 5.58 13.77
CA TRP A 127 6.55 4.76 13.51
C TRP A 127 5.58 4.70 14.69
N GLU A 128 6.07 4.66 15.93
CA GLU A 128 5.19 4.63 17.11
C GLU A 128 4.26 5.85 17.18
N SER A 129 4.77 7.04 16.85
CA SER A 129 3.99 8.27 16.80
C SER A 129 2.97 8.24 15.67
N ASP A 130 3.38 7.76 14.48
CA ASP A 130 2.48 7.61 13.33
C ASP A 130 1.36 6.61 13.62
N TYR A 131 1.70 5.45 14.17
CA TYR A 131 0.74 4.41 14.50
C TYR A 131 -0.29 4.88 15.53
N GLN A 132 0.13 5.56 16.59
CA GLN A 132 -0.79 6.14 17.57
C GLN A 132 -1.73 7.18 16.93
N ALA A 133 -1.20 8.05 16.06
CA ALA A 133 -2.01 9.02 15.33
C ALA A 133 -3.01 8.35 14.39
N ILE A 134 -2.60 7.31 13.67
CA ILE A 134 -3.45 6.52 12.77
C ILE A 134 -4.60 5.85 13.55
N VAL A 135 -4.29 5.16 14.65
CA VAL A 135 -5.31 4.49 15.48
C VAL A 135 -6.32 5.50 16.02
N ARG A 136 -5.87 6.67 16.48
CA ARG A 136 -6.76 7.75 16.92
C ARG A 136 -7.70 8.21 15.81
N LYS A 137 -7.16 8.53 14.63
CA LYS A 137 -7.94 8.98 13.46
C LYS A 137 -9.00 7.95 13.04
N TYR A 138 -8.63 6.66 13.00
CA TYR A 138 -9.57 5.58 12.69
C TYR A 138 -10.67 5.47 13.74
N THR A 139 -10.30 5.55 15.03
CA THR A 139 -11.25 5.48 16.14
C THR A 139 -12.26 6.63 16.10
N GLU A 140 -11.80 7.86 15.86
CA GLU A 140 -12.65 9.06 15.74
C GLU A 140 -13.66 8.96 14.58
N LYS A 141 -13.34 8.19 13.53
CA LYS A 141 -14.21 7.94 12.39
C LYS A 141 -15.06 6.67 12.50
N GLY A 142 -15.00 5.95 13.63
CA GLY A 142 -15.77 4.72 13.86
C GLY A 142 -15.13 3.44 13.30
N TYR A 143 -13.88 3.50 12.84
CA TYR A 143 -13.15 2.39 12.23
C TYR A 143 -12.00 1.86 13.11
N GLY A 144 -11.97 2.20 14.40
CA GLY A 144 -10.87 1.84 15.31
C GLY A 144 -10.58 0.34 15.46
N SER A 145 -11.57 -0.53 15.18
CA SER A 145 -11.40 -2.00 15.21
C SER A 145 -10.81 -2.59 13.92
N VAL A 146 -10.69 -1.79 12.85
CA VAL A 146 -10.27 -2.22 11.51
C VAL A 146 -9.17 -1.33 10.96
N VAL A 147 -8.20 -0.98 11.81
CA VAL A 147 -6.98 -0.28 11.40
C VAL A 147 -6.13 -1.22 10.53
N PRO A 148 -5.77 -0.83 9.29
CA PRO A 148 -4.94 -1.67 8.42
C PRO A 148 -3.60 -2.02 9.04
N GLN A 149 -3.16 -3.26 8.83
CA GLN A 149 -1.78 -3.67 9.11
C GLN A 149 -0.87 -3.31 7.94
N ILE A 150 0.36 -2.90 8.22
CA ILE A 150 1.39 -2.69 7.20
C ILE A 150 2.18 -3.99 7.01
N VAL A 151 2.35 -4.43 5.78
CA VAL A 151 3.31 -5.48 5.40
C VAL A 151 4.38 -4.82 4.56
N PHE A 152 5.58 -4.69 5.09
CA PHE A 152 6.67 -4.01 4.40
C PHE A 152 7.63 -5.02 3.77
N TRP A 153 7.89 -4.86 2.48
CA TRP A 153 8.74 -5.75 1.70
C TRP A 153 9.94 -4.97 1.14
N ASN A 154 11.13 -5.27 1.68
CA ASN A 154 12.38 -4.69 1.18
C ASN A 154 12.80 -5.40 -0.12
N LEU A 155 12.97 -4.65 -1.20
CA LEU A 155 13.35 -5.10 -2.55
C LEU A 155 14.80 -4.76 -2.95
N GLY A 156 15.55 -4.09 -2.07
CA GLY A 156 16.91 -3.60 -2.33
C GLY A 156 18.00 -4.65 -2.12
N ASP A 157 17.80 -5.57 -1.19
CA ASP A 157 18.68 -6.72 -1.04
C ASP A 157 18.22 -7.84 -1.98
N SER A 158 19.15 -8.57 -2.58
CA SER A 158 18.91 -9.61 -3.61
C SER A 158 17.91 -10.71 -3.21
N ARG A 159 17.54 -10.76 -1.92
CA ARG A 159 16.43 -11.53 -1.37
C ARG A 159 15.39 -10.54 -0.87
N ALA A 160 14.26 -10.48 -1.56
CA ALA A 160 13.13 -9.69 -1.12
C ALA A 160 12.65 -10.22 0.25
N THR A 161 12.96 -9.54 1.35
CA THR A 161 12.63 -9.98 2.71
C THR A 161 11.54 -9.11 3.33
N PRO A 162 10.46 -9.71 3.87
CA PRO A 162 9.50 -8.96 4.68
C PRO A 162 10.18 -8.50 5.98
N VAL A 163 9.90 -7.27 6.40
CA VAL A 163 10.43 -6.72 7.66
C VAL A 163 9.73 -7.42 8.83
N MET A 164 10.51 -7.94 9.78
CA MET A 164 9.96 -8.65 10.95
C MET A 164 9.07 -7.75 11.80
N GLY A 165 7.81 -8.17 12.02
CA GLY A 165 6.76 -7.47 12.77
C GLY A 165 7.01 -7.32 14.28
N LYS A 166 8.15 -6.77 14.69
CA LYS A 166 8.41 -6.39 16.09
C LYS A 166 7.69 -5.10 16.49
N GLN A 167 7.19 -4.34 15.53
CA GLN A 167 6.50 -3.07 15.73
C GLN A 167 4.98 -3.25 15.63
N GLN A 168 4.23 -2.53 16.47
CA GLN A 168 2.76 -2.60 16.45
C GLN A 168 2.21 -2.14 15.09
N GLY A 169 1.18 -2.83 14.59
CA GLY A 169 0.57 -2.51 13.30
C GLY A 169 1.37 -2.98 12.08
N VAL A 170 2.56 -3.56 12.25
CA VAL A 170 3.36 -4.16 11.17
C VAL A 170 3.26 -5.69 11.23
N ALA A 171 2.97 -6.33 10.10
CA ALA A 171 2.80 -7.77 9.96
C ALA A 171 3.86 -8.38 9.02
N LEU A 172 4.11 -9.68 9.21
CA LEU A 172 4.92 -10.55 8.35
C LEU A 172 4.07 -11.16 7.23
#